data_AF-A0A938IUM7-F1
#
_entry.id   AF-A0A938IUM7-F1
#
_cell.length_a   1.000
_cell.length_b   1.000
_cell.length_c   1.000
_cell.angle_alpha   90.00
_cell.angle_beta   90.00
_cell.angle_gamma   90.00
#
_symmetry.space_group_name_H-M   'P 1'
#
loop_
_entity.id
_entity.type
_entity.pdbx_description
1 polymer ?
#
loop_
_entity_poly.entity_id
_entity_poly.type
_entity_poly.pdbx_seq_one_letter_code
_entity_poly.pdbx_strand_id
1 'polypeptide(L)'
;MLIFELLAKLQRHHLWVRSRRPAMKKHEILSPQSRAELFDPPTDPAAIVRQYTFTLDDLTLIRQRRRDANRLGFAVHLAYLKFPGRVLGSEEAPASEMVAFLAQQLGVGSDVYSEYAHRDETRREHLGDIQSYLCVRPFSRDDYRYVAKIATTEAIGTDRGHAIVAAMIEALRSRGILLPAPTILERIGLAARARARKQAHTNLIEGLEQQTIAALQALIAVRNDRDRTQLAWLRDWPEAPTQKNLVGVVERLQFIRSLGVGPDREQRIHRARYRAIAKETAILSAQHLSRFDTPRRTATLVVFAREMEAILTDAALVMFDKMLGGVYRRAERAYRENVVHRAKALDASARALLHMAKAMLAAKELGEDQDAAVERSLGWERLKALVAETEIVVTNTREDNLTEIVERYPTVRRMIPVLLNAFVFRSWKPNDSLLDALDLLRGLYAARPRQLPQR
;
A
#
# COMPACT_ATOMS: atom_id res chain seq x y z
N MET A 1 8.62 5.95 -8.74
CA MET A 1 8.88 7.25 -8.09
C MET A 1 7.65 8.17 -8.06
N LEU A 2 6.87 8.26 -9.15
CA LEU A 2 5.64 9.11 -9.21
C LEU A 2 4.47 8.67 -8.29
N ILE A 3 4.34 7.38 -7.95
CA ILE A 3 3.20 6.88 -7.16
C ILE A 3 3.34 7.22 -5.66
N PHE A 4 4.56 7.27 -5.12
CA PHE A 4 4.81 7.58 -3.71
C PHE A 4 4.84 9.10 -3.43
N GLU A 5 5.35 9.91 -4.36
CA GLU A 5 5.21 11.37 -4.29
C GLU A 5 3.75 11.81 -4.47
N LEU A 6 2.95 11.11 -5.29
CA LEU A 6 1.50 11.35 -5.35
C LEU A 6 0.83 11.00 -4.02
N LEU A 7 1.19 9.88 -3.37
CA LEU A 7 0.60 9.48 -2.09
C LEU A 7 0.96 10.45 -0.94
N ALA A 8 2.19 10.95 -0.89
CA ALA A 8 2.64 11.92 0.11
C ALA A 8 2.11 13.35 -0.14
N LYS A 9 1.81 13.73 -1.39
CA LYS A 9 1.11 14.99 -1.73
C LYS A 9 -0.41 14.88 -1.57
N LEU A 10 -1.03 13.73 -1.89
CA LEU A 10 -2.47 13.48 -1.68
C LEU A 10 -2.85 13.38 -0.20
N GLN A 11 -1.93 12.95 0.68
CA GLN A 11 -2.14 12.97 2.13
C GLN A 11 -2.22 14.38 2.74
N ARG A 12 -1.73 15.42 2.04
CA ARG A 12 -1.76 16.82 2.51
C ARG A 12 -2.95 17.62 1.98
N HIS A 13 -3.62 17.19 0.90
CA HIS A 13 -4.68 17.97 0.22
C HIS A 13 -6.12 17.45 0.36
N HIS A 14 -6.38 16.28 0.97
CA HIS A 14 -7.75 15.75 1.15
C HIS A 14 -8.37 15.95 2.55
N LEU A 15 -7.76 16.79 3.38
CA LEU A 15 -8.38 17.28 4.61
C LEU A 15 -9.36 18.40 4.27
N TRP A 16 -10.60 18.03 3.92
CA TRP A 16 -11.87 18.76 4.11
C TRP A 16 -12.88 18.54 2.97
N VAL A 17 -13.51 17.37 2.95
CA VAL A 17 -14.96 17.25 2.68
C VAL A 17 -15.48 16.10 3.57
N ARG A 18 -15.83 16.42 4.82
CA ARG A 18 -16.60 15.51 5.66
C ARG A 18 -18.06 15.58 5.20
N SER A 19 -18.50 14.63 4.38
CA SER A 19 -19.91 14.25 4.44
C SER A 19 -20.14 13.73 5.86
N ARG A 20 -20.94 14.44 6.66
CA ARG A 20 -21.31 14.04 8.01
C ARG A 20 -22.17 12.78 7.91
N ARG A 21 -21.53 11.61 7.79
CA ARG A 21 -22.18 10.34 8.11
C ARG A 21 -22.53 10.38 9.60
N PRO A 22 -23.76 10.02 10.00
CA PRO A 22 -24.13 9.98 11.41
C PRO A 22 -23.14 9.08 12.16
N ALA A 23 -22.64 9.56 13.30
CA ALA A 23 -21.69 8.82 14.12
C ALA A 23 -22.36 7.53 14.59
N MET A 24 -21.85 6.38 14.13
CA MET A 24 -22.37 5.07 14.57
C MET A 24 -22.19 4.94 16.09
N LYS A 25 -23.21 4.43 16.79
CA LYS A 25 -23.08 4.15 18.22
C LYS A 25 -21.97 3.11 18.43
N LYS A 26 -21.28 3.16 19.57
CA LYS A 26 -20.12 2.30 19.92
C LYS A 26 -20.39 0.78 19.79
N HIS A 27 -21.66 0.38 19.63
CA HIS A 27 -22.14 -0.99 19.54
C HIS A 27 -22.85 -1.33 18.22
N GLU A 28 -22.71 -0.53 17.16
CA GLU A 28 -23.33 -0.81 15.86
C GLU A 28 -22.27 -1.21 14.83
N ILE A 29 -22.52 -2.31 14.10
CA ILE A 29 -21.62 -2.78 13.03
C ILE A 29 -22.09 -2.33 11.64
N LEU A 30 -23.39 -2.05 11.50
CA LEU A 30 -24.02 -1.57 10.27
C LEU A 30 -24.42 -0.10 10.46
N SER A 31 -24.26 0.69 9.39
CA SER A 31 -24.96 1.97 9.29
C SER A 31 -26.45 1.74 9.03
N PRO A 32 -27.34 2.73 9.28
CA PRO A 32 -28.75 2.62 8.93
C PRO A 32 -28.97 2.24 7.45
N GLN A 33 -28.18 2.82 6.54
CA GLN A 33 -28.22 2.50 5.12
C GLN A 33 -27.85 1.04 4.85
N SER A 34 -26.73 0.55 5.39
CA SER A 34 -26.32 -0.85 5.17
C SER A 34 -27.26 -1.85 5.84
N ARG A 35 -27.97 -1.44 6.90
CA ARG A 35 -29.02 -2.26 7.50
C ARG A 35 -30.22 -2.36 6.56
N ALA A 36 -30.69 -1.24 6.01
CA ALA A 36 -31.78 -1.24 5.05
C ALA A 36 -31.45 -2.07 3.80
N GLU A 37 -30.25 -1.90 3.23
CA GLU A 37 -29.78 -2.67 2.07
C GLU A 37 -29.79 -4.20 2.28
N LEU A 38 -29.60 -4.67 3.52
CA LEU A 38 -29.50 -6.10 3.84
C LEU A 38 -30.83 -6.72 4.30
N PHE A 39 -31.68 -5.94 4.98
CA PHE A 39 -32.84 -6.46 5.69
C PHE A 39 -34.18 -5.91 5.21
N ASP A 40 -34.20 -4.83 4.44
CA ASP A 40 -35.45 -4.21 4.00
C ASP A 40 -35.79 -4.67 2.57
N PRO A 41 -37.08 -4.73 2.21
CA PRO A 41 -37.49 -4.94 0.83
C PRO A 41 -36.95 -3.82 -0.08
N PRO A 42 -36.69 -4.09 -1.37
CA PRO A 42 -36.34 -3.05 -2.29
C PRO A 42 -37.53 -2.13 -2.53
N THR A 43 -37.24 -0.84 -2.69
CA THR A 43 -38.23 0.19 -3.04
C THR A 43 -38.11 0.63 -4.49
N ASP A 44 -37.04 0.26 -5.20
CA ASP A 44 -36.89 0.60 -6.61
C ASP A 44 -37.78 -0.32 -7.49
N PRO A 45 -38.48 0.24 -8.50
CA PRO A 45 -39.41 -0.53 -9.32
C PRO A 45 -38.78 -1.76 -10.01
N ALA A 46 -37.53 -1.64 -10.47
CA ALA A 46 -36.84 -2.71 -11.17
C ALA A 46 -36.54 -3.91 -10.25
N ALA A 47 -36.10 -3.67 -9.01
CA ALA A 47 -35.90 -4.71 -8.03
C ALA A 47 -37.21 -5.28 -7.48
N ILE A 48 -38.27 -4.47 -7.35
CA ILE A 48 -39.61 -4.97 -7.00
C ILE A 48 -40.07 -6.00 -8.04
N VAL A 49 -40.01 -5.66 -9.32
CA VAL A 49 -40.38 -6.61 -10.40
C VAL A 49 -39.53 -7.87 -10.33
N ARG A 50 -38.20 -7.72 -10.21
CA ARG A 50 -37.27 -8.86 -10.19
C ARG A 50 -37.49 -9.80 -9.01
N GLN A 51 -37.71 -9.26 -7.81
CA GLN A 51 -37.79 -10.05 -6.57
C GLN A 51 -39.21 -10.55 -6.28
N TYR A 52 -40.24 -9.87 -6.75
CA TYR A 52 -41.63 -10.10 -6.32
C TYR A 52 -42.58 -10.52 -7.44
N THR A 53 -42.07 -10.88 -8.61
CA THR A 53 -42.88 -11.56 -9.64
C THR A 53 -43.15 -13.00 -9.20
N PHE A 54 -44.43 -13.35 -9.06
CA PHE A 54 -44.86 -14.68 -8.66
C PHE A 54 -44.89 -15.66 -9.82
N THR A 55 -44.49 -16.90 -9.53
CA THR A 55 -44.64 -18.04 -10.43
C THR A 55 -46.10 -18.53 -10.46
N LEU A 56 -46.42 -19.40 -11.40
CA LEU A 56 -47.75 -20.02 -11.46
C LEU A 56 -48.08 -20.84 -10.20
N ASP A 57 -47.09 -21.51 -9.62
CA ASP A 57 -47.26 -22.28 -8.38
C ASP A 57 -47.56 -21.37 -7.20
N ASP A 58 -46.85 -20.23 -7.10
CA ASP A 58 -47.12 -19.21 -6.08
C ASP A 58 -48.55 -18.67 -6.20
N LEU A 59 -48.97 -18.31 -7.42
CA LEU A 59 -50.32 -17.80 -7.67
C LEU A 59 -51.38 -18.85 -7.35
N THR A 60 -51.11 -20.12 -7.64
CA THR A 60 -52.01 -21.24 -7.31
C THR A 60 -52.16 -21.39 -5.80
N LEU A 61 -51.05 -21.32 -5.06
CA LEU A 61 -51.06 -21.35 -3.59
C LEU A 61 -51.82 -20.15 -3.00
N ILE A 62 -51.58 -18.94 -3.50
CA ILE A 62 -52.26 -17.72 -3.05
C ILE A 62 -53.78 -17.83 -3.28
N ARG A 63 -54.21 -18.31 -4.45
CA ARG A 63 -55.63 -18.40 -4.83
C ARG A 63 -56.45 -19.34 -3.95
N GLN A 64 -55.83 -20.27 -3.24
CA GLN A 64 -56.50 -21.14 -2.26
C GLN A 64 -57.07 -20.34 -1.07
N ARG A 65 -56.56 -19.14 -0.79
CA ARG A 65 -57.05 -18.29 0.31
C ARG A 65 -58.38 -17.64 -0.06
N ARG A 66 -59.32 -17.65 0.91
CA ARG A 66 -60.64 -17.03 0.79
C ARG A 66 -60.56 -15.54 1.10
N ARG A 67 -61.24 -14.71 0.30
CA ARG A 67 -61.26 -13.22 0.34
C ARG A 67 -59.96 -12.59 -0.19
N ASP A 68 -60.13 -11.44 -0.84
CA ASP A 68 -59.02 -10.74 -1.50
C ASP A 68 -58.00 -10.17 -0.50
N ALA A 69 -58.44 -9.70 0.67
CA ALA A 69 -57.57 -9.29 1.77
C ALA A 69 -56.59 -10.41 2.20
N ASN A 70 -57.08 -11.65 2.33
CA ASN A 70 -56.24 -12.78 2.72
C ASN A 70 -55.31 -13.23 1.60
N ARG A 71 -55.73 -13.13 0.34
CA ARG A 71 -54.87 -13.42 -0.81
C ARG A 71 -53.72 -12.43 -0.90
N LEU A 72 -54.01 -11.13 -0.78
CA LEU A 72 -53.00 -10.08 -0.80
C LEU A 72 -52.07 -10.17 0.42
N GLY A 73 -52.60 -10.40 1.61
CA GLY A 73 -51.77 -10.57 2.80
C GLY A 73 -50.88 -11.81 2.77
N PHE A 74 -51.39 -12.94 2.28
CA PHE A 74 -50.58 -14.15 2.05
C PHE A 74 -49.47 -13.88 1.03
N ALA A 75 -49.79 -13.18 -0.07
CA ALA A 75 -48.81 -12.77 -1.07
C ALA A 75 -47.70 -11.86 -0.50
N VAL A 76 -48.06 -10.88 0.34
CA VAL A 76 -47.08 -10.01 1.01
C VAL A 76 -46.13 -10.84 1.88
N HIS A 77 -46.64 -11.77 2.69
CA HIS A 77 -45.77 -12.65 3.47
C HIS A 77 -44.91 -13.56 2.61
N LEU A 78 -45.47 -14.13 1.53
CA LEU A 78 -44.73 -14.96 0.58
C LEU A 78 -43.57 -14.16 -0.03
N ALA A 79 -43.82 -12.92 -0.44
CA ALA A 79 -42.79 -12.01 -0.96
C ALA A 79 -41.68 -11.79 0.06
N TYR A 80 -42.02 -11.43 1.31
CA TYR A 80 -41.03 -11.20 2.39
C TYR A 80 -40.17 -12.43 2.72
N LEU A 81 -40.78 -13.62 2.71
CA LEU A 81 -40.07 -14.88 2.97
C LEU A 81 -39.19 -15.31 1.79
N LYS A 82 -39.54 -14.94 0.54
CA LYS A 82 -38.66 -15.11 -0.62
C LYS A 82 -37.51 -14.10 -0.61
N PHE A 83 -37.82 -12.82 -0.41
CA PHE A 83 -36.85 -11.75 -0.25
C PHE A 83 -37.44 -10.62 0.63
N PRO A 84 -36.74 -10.16 1.69
CA PRO A 84 -35.34 -10.41 2.02
C PRO A 84 -35.08 -11.73 2.78
N GLY A 85 -36.08 -12.60 2.94
CA GLY A 85 -35.93 -13.90 3.61
C GLY A 85 -36.20 -13.83 5.11
N ARG A 86 -37.10 -12.95 5.54
CA ARG A 86 -37.49 -12.78 6.94
C ARG A 86 -38.99 -12.64 7.08
N VAL A 87 -39.47 -12.80 8.30
CA VAL A 87 -40.87 -12.54 8.64
C VAL A 87 -41.08 -11.02 8.74
N LEU A 88 -42.16 -10.52 8.11
CA LEU A 88 -42.67 -9.16 8.32
C LEU A 88 -43.12 -9.03 9.79
N GLY A 89 -42.71 -7.97 10.50
CA GLY A 89 -43.12 -7.72 11.89
C GLY A 89 -44.61 -7.44 12.06
N SER A 90 -45.19 -7.69 13.24
CA SER A 90 -46.64 -7.47 13.47
C SER A 90 -47.06 -6.01 13.21
N GLU A 91 -46.25 -5.09 13.72
CA GLU A 91 -46.42 -3.63 13.61
C GLU A 91 -45.68 -3.03 12.39
N GLU A 92 -45.07 -3.86 11.55
CA GLU A 92 -44.30 -3.40 10.41
C GLU A 92 -45.21 -3.22 9.19
N ALA A 93 -45.25 -2.01 8.64
CA ALA A 93 -45.95 -1.73 7.40
C ALA A 93 -45.07 -2.08 6.19
N PRO A 94 -45.55 -2.91 5.24
CA PRO A 94 -44.83 -3.13 3.99
C PRO A 94 -44.81 -1.88 3.12
N ALA A 95 -43.80 -1.76 2.24
CA ALA A 95 -43.71 -0.65 1.30
C ALA A 95 -44.95 -0.62 0.37
N SER A 96 -45.53 0.56 0.17
CA SER A 96 -46.77 0.72 -0.61
C SER A 96 -46.57 0.31 -2.07
N GLU A 97 -45.40 0.57 -2.65
CA GLU A 97 -45.06 0.19 -4.02
C GLU A 97 -45.02 -1.33 -4.20
N MET A 98 -44.51 -2.05 -3.20
CA MET A 98 -44.53 -3.52 -3.19
C MET A 98 -45.98 -4.01 -3.13
N VAL A 99 -46.80 -3.50 -2.21
CA VAL A 99 -48.20 -3.93 -2.06
C VAL A 99 -48.99 -3.67 -3.35
N ALA A 100 -48.81 -2.50 -3.97
CA ALA A 100 -49.45 -2.16 -5.24
C ALA A 100 -49.06 -3.13 -6.36
N PHE A 101 -47.77 -3.46 -6.48
CA PHE A 101 -47.29 -4.41 -7.46
C PHE A 101 -47.84 -5.82 -7.24
N LEU A 102 -47.91 -6.29 -5.99
CA LEU A 102 -48.49 -7.60 -5.66
C LEU A 102 -50.01 -7.63 -5.92
N ALA A 103 -50.73 -6.56 -5.58
CA ALA A 103 -52.16 -6.44 -5.83
C ALA A 103 -52.48 -6.50 -7.34
N GLN A 104 -51.67 -5.84 -8.17
CA GLN A 104 -51.79 -5.90 -9.63
C GLN A 104 -51.62 -7.32 -10.17
N GLN A 105 -50.64 -8.08 -9.66
CA GLN A 105 -50.46 -9.48 -10.07
C GLN A 105 -51.65 -10.38 -9.71
N LEU A 106 -52.38 -10.05 -8.65
CA LEU A 106 -53.53 -10.81 -8.17
C LEU A 106 -54.87 -10.34 -8.77
N GLY A 107 -54.90 -9.17 -9.41
CA GLY A 107 -56.13 -8.56 -9.93
C GLY A 107 -57.06 -8.03 -8.82
N VAL A 108 -56.50 -7.58 -7.70
CA VAL A 108 -57.25 -7.05 -6.54
C VAL A 108 -56.84 -5.60 -6.24
N GLY A 109 -57.66 -4.86 -5.49
CA GLY A 109 -57.30 -3.54 -4.98
C GLY A 109 -56.17 -3.62 -3.94
N SER A 110 -55.30 -2.61 -3.85
CA SER A 110 -54.23 -2.57 -2.83
C SER A 110 -54.74 -2.16 -1.44
N ASP A 111 -55.86 -1.45 -1.40
CA ASP A 111 -56.58 -0.97 -0.21
C ASP A 111 -57.09 -2.12 0.67
N VAL A 112 -57.43 -3.26 0.06
CA VAL A 112 -57.90 -4.46 0.77
C VAL A 112 -56.85 -5.05 1.71
N TYR A 113 -55.57 -4.66 1.60
CA TYR A 113 -54.53 -5.08 2.55
C TYR A 113 -54.81 -4.54 3.97
N SER A 114 -55.49 -3.40 4.10
CA SER A 114 -55.84 -2.83 5.41
C SER A 114 -56.79 -3.71 6.24
N GLU A 115 -57.54 -4.59 5.57
CA GLU A 115 -58.46 -5.55 6.19
C GLU A 115 -57.78 -6.90 6.52
N TYR A 116 -56.51 -7.05 6.16
CA TYR A 116 -55.79 -8.31 6.33
C TYR A 116 -55.42 -8.57 7.79
N ALA A 117 -55.73 -9.78 8.25
CA ALA A 117 -55.24 -10.38 9.50
C ALA A 117 -55.40 -9.51 10.77
N HIS A 118 -56.62 -9.01 11.03
CA HIS A 118 -56.98 -8.47 12.35
C HIS A 118 -56.86 -9.50 13.50
N ARG A 119 -56.75 -10.80 13.19
CA ARG A 119 -56.52 -11.90 14.14
C ARG A 119 -55.14 -12.50 13.92
N ASP A 120 -54.34 -12.58 14.99
CA ASP A 120 -53.00 -13.17 14.96
C ASP A 120 -52.96 -14.63 14.46
N GLU A 121 -54.03 -15.40 14.70
CA GLU A 121 -54.12 -16.82 14.33
C GLU A 121 -53.98 -17.02 12.82
N THR A 122 -54.72 -16.24 12.01
CA THR A 122 -54.69 -16.31 10.55
C THR A 122 -53.31 -15.99 9.99
N ARG A 123 -52.62 -15.02 10.59
CA ARG A 123 -51.24 -14.67 10.19
C ARG A 123 -50.27 -15.82 10.48
N ARG A 124 -50.40 -16.48 11.62
CA ARG A 124 -49.55 -17.62 12.01
C ARG A 124 -49.77 -18.82 11.11
N GLU A 125 -51.02 -19.16 10.81
CA GLU A 125 -51.37 -20.22 9.85
C GLU A 125 -50.75 -19.95 8.48
N HIS A 126 -50.94 -18.74 7.94
CA HIS A 126 -50.35 -18.36 6.66
C HIS A 126 -48.82 -18.45 6.65
N LEU A 127 -48.15 -18.01 7.72
CA LEU A 127 -46.70 -18.13 7.83
C LEU A 127 -46.24 -19.59 7.89
N GLY A 128 -47.00 -20.48 8.55
CA GLY A 128 -46.71 -21.92 8.58
C GLY A 128 -46.86 -22.58 7.22
N ASP A 129 -47.91 -22.23 6.48
CA ASP A 129 -48.14 -22.72 5.11
C ASP A 129 -47.02 -22.27 4.16
N ILE A 130 -46.63 -20.99 4.23
CA ILE A 130 -45.56 -20.44 3.38
C ILE A 130 -44.22 -21.08 3.73
N GLN A 131 -43.92 -21.28 5.02
CA GLN A 131 -42.70 -21.96 5.46
C GLN A 131 -42.61 -23.38 4.89
N SER A 132 -43.72 -24.12 4.93
CA SER A 132 -43.81 -25.47 4.38
C SER A 132 -43.62 -25.47 2.87
N TYR A 133 -44.28 -24.55 2.15
CA TYR A 133 -44.17 -24.42 0.70
C TYR A 133 -42.75 -24.05 0.24
N LEU A 134 -42.10 -23.09 0.89
CA LEU A 134 -40.74 -22.66 0.56
C LEU A 134 -39.65 -23.58 1.14
N CYS A 135 -40.02 -24.61 1.92
CA CYS A 135 -39.09 -25.45 2.69
C CYS A 135 -38.12 -24.62 3.57
N VAL A 136 -38.63 -23.56 4.19
CA VAL A 136 -37.84 -22.68 5.07
C VAL A 136 -38.28 -22.82 6.52
N ARG A 137 -37.35 -22.59 7.45
CA ARG A 137 -37.59 -22.68 8.89
C ARG A 137 -37.08 -21.47 9.67
N PRO A 138 -37.63 -21.19 10.85
CA PRO A 138 -37.12 -20.14 11.73
C PRO A 138 -35.68 -20.40 12.18
N PHE A 139 -34.99 -19.30 12.49
CA PHE A 139 -33.65 -19.33 13.09
C PHE A 139 -33.67 -19.93 14.50
N SER A 140 -32.77 -20.86 14.76
CA SER A 140 -32.65 -21.59 16.02
C SER A 140 -31.32 -21.31 16.76
N ARG A 141 -31.16 -21.89 17.96
CA ARG A 141 -29.91 -21.78 18.74
C ARG A 141 -28.73 -22.47 18.07
N ASP A 142 -28.94 -23.55 17.33
CA ASP A 142 -27.85 -24.27 16.66
C ASP A 142 -27.30 -23.48 15.46
N ASP A 143 -28.19 -22.76 14.76
CA ASP A 143 -27.82 -21.87 13.67
C ASP A 143 -26.93 -20.72 14.14
N TYR A 144 -27.08 -20.27 15.39
CA TYR A 144 -26.21 -19.27 16.00
C TYR A 144 -24.74 -19.69 15.92
N ARG A 145 -24.41 -20.93 16.31
CA ARG A 145 -23.03 -21.42 16.29
C ARG A 145 -22.49 -21.51 14.86
N TYR A 146 -23.32 -22.01 13.95
CA TYR A 146 -22.98 -22.10 12.53
C TYR A 146 -22.68 -20.73 11.93
N VAL A 147 -23.58 -19.77 12.09
CA VAL A 147 -23.45 -18.41 11.55
C VAL A 147 -22.29 -17.65 12.21
N ALA A 148 -22.05 -17.85 13.51
CA ALA A 148 -20.90 -17.27 14.19
C ALA A 148 -19.56 -17.77 13.62
N LYS A 149 -19.49 -19.02 13.16
CA LYS A 149 -18.31 -19.55 12.46
C LYS A 149 -18.11 -18.83 11.12
N ILE A 150 -19.17 -18.66 10.31
CA ILE A 150 -19.12 -17.92 9.05
C ILE A 150 -18.65 -16.49 9.28
N ALA A 151 -19.26 -15.79 10.23
CA ALA A 151 -18.89 -14.43 10.59
C ALA A 151 -17.42 -14.33 11.02
N THR A 152 -16.92 -15.30 11.78
CA THR A 152 -15.51 -15.32 12.23
C THR A 152 -14.56 -15.50 11.06
N THR A 153 -14.86 -16.42 10.14
CA THR A 153 -14.07 -16.64 8.92
C THR A 153 -14.03 -15.39 8.06
N GLU A 154 -15.18 -14.78 7.79
CA GLU A 154 -15.28 -13.54 6.99
C GLU A 154 -14.51 -12.40 7.68
N ALA A 155 -14.69 -12.26 9.00
CA ALA A 155 -14.01 -11.27 9.80
C ALA A 155 -12.48 -11.45 9.86
N ILE A 156 -11.88 -12.56 9.41
CA ILE A 156 -10.42 -12.67 9.33
C ILE A 156 -9.86 -11.60 8.37
N GLY A 157 -10.53 -11.41 7.23
CA GLY A 157 -10.07 -10.55 6.14
C GLY A 157 -10.64 -9.13 6.13
N THR A 158 -11.73 -8.87 6.85
CA THR A 158 -12.42 -7.57 6.82
C THR A 158 -12.91 -7.12 8.19
N ASP A 159 -12.98 -5.80 8.39
CA ASP A 159 -13.64 -5.17 9.54
C ASP A 159 -14.98 -4.51 9.16
N ARG A 160 -15.36 -4.58 7.87
CA ARG A 160 -16.58 -3.98 7.33
C ARG A 160 -17.79 -4.80 7.75
N GLY A 161 -18.70 -4.20 8.52
CA GLY A 161 -19.90 -4.87 9.01
C GLY A 161 -20.79 -5.42 7.92
N HIS A 162 -21.03 -4.63 6.86
CA HIS A 162 -21.86 -5.07 5.74
C HIS A 162 -21.37 -6.39 5.13
N ALA A 163 -20.07 -6.54 4.86
CA ALA A 163 -19.52 -7.77 4.29
C ALA A 163 -19.72 -8.98 5.22
N ILE A 164 -19.47 -8.80 6.52
CA ILE A 164 -19.64 -9.86 7.53
C ILE A 164 -21.12 -10.27 7.63
N VAL A 165 -22.04 -9.31 7.68
CA VAL A 165 -23.47 -9.59 7.80
C VAL A 165 -24.06 -10.15 6.51
N ALA A 166 -23.65 -9.66 5.35
CA ALA A 166 -24.04 -10.21 4.06
C ALA A 166 -23.65 -11.69 3.93
N ALA A 167 -22.42 -12.06 4.32
CA ALA A 167 -21.98 -13.46 4.32
C ALA A 167 -22.83 -14.35 5.26
N MET A 168 -23.24 -13.82 6.42
CA MET A 168 -24.16 -14.53 7.32
C MET A 168 -25.55 -14.72 6.71
N ILE A 169 -26.10 -13.69 6.07
CA ILE A 169 -27.41 -13.73 5.40
C ILE A 169 -27.40 -14.76 4.27
N GLU A 170 -26.37 -14.76 3.45
CA GLU A 170 -26.22 -15.72 2.35
C GLU A 170 -26.13 -17.16 2.86
N ALA A 171 -25.36 -17.39 3.93
CA ALA A 171 -25.24 -18.69 4.57
C ALA A 171 -26.55 -19.20 5.23
N LEU A 172 -27.43 -18.29 5.64
CA LEU A 172 -28.77 -18.63 6.17
C LEU A 172 -29.73 -18.96 5.03
N ARG A 173 -29.77 -18.12 3.99
CA ARG A 173 -30.64 -18.32 2.81
C ARG A 173 -30.35 -19.63 2.09
N SER A 174 -29.07 -19.94 1.87
CA SER A 174 -28.64 -21.20 1.25
C SER A 174 -29.06 -22.47 2.03
N ARG A 175 -29.47 -22.34 3.29
CA ARG A 175 -29.96 -23.44 4.12
C ARG A 175 -31.46 -23.40 4.40
N GLY A 176 -32.19 -22.50 3.74
CA GLY A 176 -33.62 -22.29 3.99
C GLY A 176 -33.90 -21.80 5.41
N ILE A 177 -33.02 -20.99 5.99
CA ILE A 177 -33.21 -20.45 7.33
C ILE A 177 -33.66 -18.99 7.22
N LEU A 178 -34.82 -18.67 7.79
CA LEU A 178 -35.32 -17.31 7.86
C LEU A 178 -34.39 -16.42 8.69
N LEU A 179 -34.17 -15.19 8.24
CA LEU A 179 -33.28 -14.27 8.93
C LEU A 179 -33.87 -13.90 10.30
N PRO A 180 -33.07 -13.97 11.38
CA PRO A 180 -33.47 -13.44 12.67
C PRO A 180 -33.51 -11.91 12.63
N ALA A 181 -33.95 -11.29 13.73
CA ALA A 181 -33.88 -9.84 13.89
C ALA A 181 -32.45 -9.32 13.58
N PRO A 182 -32.30 -8.17 12.89
CA PRO A 182 -30.99 -7.64 12.49
C PRO A 182 -29.99 -7.54 13.66
N THR A 183 -30.48 -7.17 14.84
CA THR A 183 -29.69 -7.04 16.08
C THR A 183 -28.96 -8.34 16.48
N ILE A 184 -29.52 -9.51 16.16
CA ILE A 184 -28.89 -10.81 16.43
C ILE A 184 -27.66 -10.99 15.55
N LEU A 185 -27.79 -10.74 14.24
CA LEU A 185 -26.68 -10.86 13.29
C LEU A 185 -25.62 -9.78 13.54
N GLU A 186 -26.02 -8.55 13.86
CA GLU A 186 -25.07 -7.48 14.20
C GLU A 186 -24.22 -7.84 15.43
N ARG A 187 -24.84 -8.41 16.48
CA ARG A 187 -24.12 -8.87 17.67
C ARG A 187 -23.14 -10.00 17.36
N ILE A 188 -23.52 -10.97 16.52
CA ILE A 188 -22.62 -12.02 16.05
C ILE A 188 -21.45 -11.42 15.27
N GLY A 189 -21.72 -10.51 14.35
CA GLY A 189 -20.70 -9.82 13.55
C GLY A 189 -19.72 -9.03 14.41
N LEU A 190 -20.20 -8.32 15.45
CA LEU A 190 -19.34 -7.58 16.38
C LEU A 190 -18.40 -8.52 17.15
N ALA A 191 -18.94 -9.61 17.69
CA ALA A 191 -18.16 -10.61 18.41
C ALA A 191 -17.13 -11.28 17.49
N ALA A 192 -17.51 -11.62 16.26
CA ALA A 192 -16.61 -12.17 15.25
C ALA A 192 -15.47 -11.22 14.90
N ARG A 193 -15.77 -9.94 14.65
CA ARG A 193 -14.77 -8.90 14.38
C ARG A 193 -13.81 -8.70 15.55
N ALA A 194 -14.32 -8.67 16.77
CA ALA A 194 -13.50 -8.56 17.98
C ALA A 194 -12.57 -9.78 18.13
N ARG A 195 -13.09 -11.00 17.91
CA ARG A 195 -12.31 -12.24 17.93
C ARG A 195 -11.22 -12.26 16.87
N ALA A 196 -11.55 -11.89 15.62
CA ALA A 196 -10.59 -11.86 14.52
C ALA A 196 -9.45 -10.86 14.78
N ARG A 197 -9.74 -9.68 15.35
CA ARG A 197 -8.72 -8.71 15.77
C ARG A 197 -7.82 -9.27 16.87
N LYS A 198 -8.41 -9.84 17.92
CA LYS A 198 -7.65 -10.45 19.02
C LYS A 198 -6.75 -11.59 18.52
N GLN A 199 -7.27 -12.44 17.63
CA GLN A 199 -6.49 -13.53 17.03
C GLN A 199 -5.32 -12.98 16.20
N ALA A 200 -5.55 -11.95 15.39
CA ALA A 200 -4.50 -11.35 14.58
C ALA A 200 -3.37 -10.75 15.43
N HIS A 201 -3.71 -10.04 16.52
CA HIS A 201 -2.69 -9.55 17.45
C HIS A 201 -1.91 -10.71 18.09
N THR A 202 -2.62 -11.76 18.50
CA THR A 202 -2.01 -12.97 19.07
C THR A 202 -1.01 -13.60 18.10
N ASN A 203 -1.42 -13.86 16.85
CA ASN A 203 -0.56 -14.47 15.82
C ASN A 203 0.68 -13.63 15.51
N LEU A 204 0.57 -12.30 15.52
CA LEU A 204 1.72 -11.41 15.30
C LEU A 204 2.75 -11.51 16.44
N ILE A 205 2.29 -11.68 17.68
CA ILE A 205 3.12 -11.71 18.89
C ILE A 205 3.67 -13.11 19.17
N GLU A 206 2.97 -14.16 18.74
CA GLU A 206 3.29 -15.55 19.05
C GLU A 206 4.76 -15.90 18.73
N GLY A 207 5.49 -16.45 19.70
CA GLY A 207 6.90 -16.80 19.54
C GLY A 207 7.83 -15.59 19.39
N LEU A 208 7.47 -14.41 19.91
CA LEU A 208 8.44 -13.34 20.18
C LEU A 208 9.13 -13.59 21.52
N GLU A 209 10.44 -13.37 21.56
CA GLU A 209 11.20 -13.39 22.80
C GLU A 209 10.81 -12.22 23.71
N GLN A 210 10.90 -12.42 25.03
CA GLN A 210 10.56 -11.39 26.01
C GLN A 210 11.45 -10.15 25.84
N GLN A 211 12.71 -10.33 25.43
CA GLN A 211 13.63 -9.24 25.13
C GLN A 211 13.16 -8.40 23.94
N THR A 212 12.70 -9.03 22.86
CA THR A 212 12.10 -8.33 21.71
C THR A 212 10.84 -7.57 22.11
N ILE A 213 9.96 -8.17 22.92
CA ILE A 213 8.75 -7.49 23.41
C ILE A 213 9.13 -6.24 24.23
N ALA A 214 10.10 -6.35 25.13
CA ALA A 214 10.59 -5.23 25.93
C ALA A 214 11.22 -4.13 25.05
N ALA A 215 12.04 -4.51 24.06
CA ALA A 215 12.66 -3.57 23.12
C ALA A 215 11.62 -2.83 22.27
N LEU A 216 10.59 -3.52 21.78
CA LEU A 216 9.47 -2.91 21.07
C LEU A 216 8.72 -1.92 21.97
N GLN A 217 8.45 -2.27 23.22
CA GLN A 217 7.78 -1.38 24.17
C GLN A 217 8.63 -0.16 24.54
N ALA A 218 9.96 -0.30 24.57
CA ALA A 218 10.87 0.82 24.81
C ALA A 218 10.79 1.89 23.70
N LEU A 219 10.29 1.54 22.49
CA LEU A 219 10.17 2.50 21.38
C LEU A 219 9.26 3.69 21.71
N ILE A 220 8.25 3.49 22.55
CA ILE A 220 7.26 4.50 22.91
C ILE A 220 7.63 5.31 24.17
N ALA A 221 8.68 4.89 24.89
CA ALA A 221 9.16 5.62 26.05
C ALA A 221 10.03 6.81 25.64
N VAL A 222 9.90 7.92 26.37
CA VAL A 222 10.90 9.01 26.33
C VAL A 222 12.06 8.56 27.20
N ARG A 223 13.26 8.44 26.63
CA ARG A 223 14.46 8.12 27.42
C ARG A 223 14.94 9.40 28.08
N ASN A 224 15.40 9.31 29.34
CA ASN A 224 15.81 10.48 30.16
C ASN A 224 16.91 11.34 29.52
N ASP A 225 17.64 10.81 28.53
CA ASP A 225 18.71 11.45 27.77
C ASP A 225 18.26 12.10 26.44
N ARG A 226 16.97 12.03 26.10
CA ARG A 226 16.46 12.48 24.79
C ARG A 226 15.11 13.19 24.89
N ASP A 227 14.97 14.29 24.16
CA ASP A 227 13.70 15.04 24.04
C ASP A 227 12.62 14.32 23.19
N ARG A 228 12.92 13.13 22.66
CA ARG A 228 11.99 12.37 21.81
C ARG A 228 12.07 10.87 22.01
N THR A 229 10.95 10.19 21.71
CA THR A 229 10.86 8.73 21.71
C THR A 229 11.67 8.12 20.55
N GLN A 230 12.10 6.86 20.69
CA GLN A 230 12.77 6.15 19.59
C GLN A 230 11.86 5.95 18.38
N LEU A 231 10.55 5.76 18.61
CA LEU A 231 9.55 5.72 17.55
C LEU A 231 9.54 7.01 16.73
N ALA A 232 9.61 8.18 17.37
CA ALA A 232 9.68 9.46 16.67
C ALA A 232 11.01 9.64 15.91
N TRP A 233 12.14 9.24 16.52
CA TRP A 233 13.45 9.27 15.88
C TRP A 233 13.53 8.39 14.63
N LEU A 234 12.90 7.21 14.65
CA LEU A 234 12.84 6.29 13.51
C LEU A 234 12.10 6.88 12.31
N ARG A 235 11.09 7.72 12.55
CA ARG A 235 10.28 8.35 11.50
C ARG A 235 10.88 9.61 10.89
N ASP A 236 11.89 10.18 11.54
CA ASP A 236 12.42 11.50 11.22
C ASP A 236 13.89 11.40 10.82
N TRP A 237 14.18 11.61 9.53
CA TRP A 237 15.53 11.70 8.98
C TRP A 237 15.60 12.77 7.87
N PRO A 238 16.73 13.46 7.71
CA PRO A 238 16.93 14.37 6.58
C PRO A 238 17.05 13.62 5.25
N GLU A 239 16.36 14.08 4.21
CA GLU A 239 16.33 13.43 2.89
C GLU A 239 17.44 13.89 1.92
N ALA A 240 18.22 14.91 2.30
CA ALA A 240 19.27 15.44 1.45
C ALA A 240 20.38 14.38 1.19
N PRO A 241 20.85 14.20 -0.06
CA PRO A 241 21.78 13.14 -0.43
C PRO A 241 23.22 13.44 0.00
N THR A 242 23.48 13.31 1.30
CA THR A 242 24.80 13.52 1.90
C THR A 242 25.26 12.25 2.62
N GLN A 243 26.57 12.06 2.73
CA GLN A 243 27.14 10.90 3.44
C GLN A 243 26.68 10.84 4.90
N LYS A 244 26.61 11.99 5.59
CA LYS A 244 26.14 12.08 6.98
C LYS A 244 24.70 11.57 7.11
N ASN A 245 23.83 11.96 6.18
CA ASN A 245 22.44 11.53 6.21
C ASN A 245 22.30 10.04 5.87
N LEU A 246 23.10 9.52 4.93
CA LEU A 246 23.10 8.09 4.59
C LEU A 246 23.47 7.23 5.79
N VAL A 247 24.52 7.63 6.52
CA VAL A 247 24.91 6.98 7.79
C VAL A 247 23.74 7.02 8.78
N GLY A 248 23.09 8.18 8.95
CA GLY A 248 21.95 8.32 9.86
C GLY A 248 20.73 7.44 9.49
N VAL A 249 20.45 7.24 8.20
CA VAL A 249 19.39 6.33 7.75
C VAL A 249 19.79 4.87 8.02
N VAL A 250 21.05 4.51 7.76
CA VAL A 250 21.57 3.17 8.03
C VAL A 250 21.58 2.85 9.52
N GLU A 251 21.93 3.80 10.40
CA GLU A 251 21.85 3.62 11.86
C GLU A 251 20.42 3.28 12.32
N ARG A 252 19.41 3.95 11.75
CA ARG A 252 17.99 3.64 12.01
C ARG A 252 17.62 2.26 11.50
N LEU A 253 18.08 1.89 10.30
CA LEU A 253 17.84 0.58 9.70
C LEU A 253 18.48 -0.54 10.53
N GLN A 254 19.70 -0.34 11.02
CA GLN A 254 20.37 -1.29 11.90
C GLN A 254 19.66 -1.42 13.24
N PHE A 255 19.22 -0.28 13.81
CA PHE A 255 18.45 -0.29 15.05
C PHE A 255 17.11 -1.02 14.91
N ILE A 256 16.36 -0.81 13.83
CA ILE A 256 15.07 -1.51 13.67
C ILE A 256 15.29 -3.03 13.44
N ARG A 257 16.35 -3.42 12.74
CA ARG A 257 16.73 -4.83 12.56
C ARG A 257 17.18 -5.48 13.86
N SER A 258 17.87 -4.76 14.74
CA SER A 258 18.31 -5.30 16.03
C SER A 258 17.17 -5.60 17.01
N LEU A 259 15.94 -5.13 16.72
CA LEU A 259 14.74 -5.54 17.47
C LEU A 259 14.41 -7.02 17.29
N GLY A 260 14.91 -7.67 16.24
CA GLY A 260 14.71 -9.11 16.01
C GLY A 260 13.30 -9.48 15.52
N VAL A 261 12.58 -8.54 14.90
CA VAL A 261 11.24 -8.82 14.35
C VAL A 261 11.36 -9.56 13.02
N GLY A 262 11.14 -10.87 13.06
CA GLY A 262 11.26 -11.76 11.90
C GLY A 262 10.43 -11.33 10.67
N PRO A 263 10.89 -11.66 9.45
CA PRO A 263 10.18 -11.31 8.20
C PRO A 263 8.88 -12.11 7.98
N ASP A 264 8.74 -13.23 8.67
CA ASP A 264 7.56 -14.12 8.61
C ASP A 264 6.30 -13.51 9.23
N ARG A 265 6.45 -12.46 10.06
CA ARG A 265 5.36 -11.86 10.83
C ARG A 265 4.19 -11.36 9.97
N GLU A 266 4.48 -10.79 8.79
CA GLU A 266 3.45 -10.34 7.86
C GLU A 266 2.55 -11.49 7.38
N GLN A 267 3.11 -12.70 7.23
CA GLN A 267 2.42 -13.87 6.68
C GLN A 267 1.56 -14.60 7.71
N ARG A 268 1.70 -14.29 9.01
CA ARG A 268 0.96 -14.93 10.11
C ARG A 268 -0.50 -14.47 10.23
N ILE A 269 -0.88 -13.42 9.52
CA ILE A 269 -2.23 -12.88 9.50
C ILE A 269 -2.68 -12.56 8.08
N HIS A 270 -3.98 -12.39 7.89
CA HIS A 270 -4.52 -12.04 6.59
C HIS A 270 -3.98 -10.69 6.08
N ARG A 271 -3.54 -10.64 4.81
CA ARG A 271 -2.89 -9.47 4.19
C ARG A 271 -3.68 -8.17 4.33
N ALA A 272 -5.00 -8.23 4.14
CA ALA A 272 -5.85 -7.04 4.27
C ALA A 272 -5.87 -6.47 5.70
N ARG A 273 -5.75 -7.35 6.71
CA ARG A 273 -5.69 -6.96 8.12
C ARG A 273 -4.33 -6.39 8.49
N TYR A 274 -3.24 -7.00 8.02
CA TYR A 274 -1.90 -6.45 8.17
C TYR A 274 -1.84 -5.02 7.60
N ARG A 275 -2.34 -4.83 6.36
CA ARG A 275 -2.44 -3.50 5.73
C ARG A 275 -3.28 -2.51 6.52
N ALA A 276 -4.36 -2.95 7.17
CA ALA A 276 -5.17 -2.07 8.02
C ALA A 276 -4.38 -1.59 9.25
N ILE A 277 -3.66 -2.50 9.92
CA ILE A 277 -2.78 -2.17 11.05
C ILE A 277 -1.64 -1.27 10.58
N ALA A 278 -1.00 -1.56 9.45
CA ALA A 278 0.08 -0.74 8.88
C ALA A 278 -0.39 0.71 8.62
N LYS A 279 -1.56 0.89 8.01
CA LYS A 279 -2.17 2.22 7.82
C LYS A 279 -2.44 2.94 9.14
N GLU A 280 -2.92 2.22 10.16
CA GLU A 280 -3.12 2.78 11.50
C GLU A 280 -1.78 3.22 12.10
N THR A 281 -0.75 2.36 12.06
CA THR A 281 0.57 2.65 12.62
C THR A 281 1.20 3.89 12.01
N ALA A 282 1.01 4.16 10.72
CA ALA A 282 1.57 5.33 10.04
C ALA A 282 1.14 6.66 10.68
N ILE A 283 -0.01 6.70 11.36
CA ILE A 283 -0.61 7.91 11.93
C ILE A 283 -0.45 7.94 13.47
N LEU A 284 -0.39 6.79 14.12
CA LEU A 284 -0.34 6.71 15.58
C LEU A 284 0.96 7.30 16.15
N SER A 285 0.83 8.12 17.20
CA SER A 285 1.95 8.60 18.01
C SER A 285 2.23 7.66 19.19
N ALA A 286 3.39 7.82 19.84
CA ALA A 286 3.74 7.06 21.04
C ALA A 286 2.66 7.18 22.16
N GLN A 287 2.05 8.35 22.32
CA GLN A 287 0.97 8.58 23.28
C GLN A 287 -0.31 7.83 22.93
N HIS A 288 -0.63 7.67 21.65
CA HIS A 288 -1.79 6.85 21.26
C HIS A 288 -1.53 5.37 21.52
N LEU A 289 -0.32 4.90 21.19
CA LEU A 289 0.09 3.51 21.40
C LEU A 289 0.12 3.14 22.89
N SER A 290 0.53 4.06 23.78
CA SER A 290 0.57 3.78 25.22
C SER A 290 -0.81 3.48 25.83
N ARG A 291 -1.88 4.01 25.23
CA ARG A 291 -3.28 3.77 25.65
C ARG A 291 -3.84 2.41 25.22
N PHE A 292 -3.16 1.69 24.34
CA PHE A 292 -3.60 0.36 23.91
C PHE A 292 -3.31 -0.68 25.00
N ASP A 293 -4.14 -1.72 25.04
CA ASP A 293 -3.84 -2.94 25.80
C ASP A 293 -2.55 -3.58 25.29
N THR A 294 -1.84 -4.29 26.16
CA THR A 294 -0.50 -4.84 25.85
C THR A 294 -0.47 -5.70 24.58
N PRO A 295 -1.40 -6.65 24.34
CA PRO A 295 -1.44 -7.42 23.09
C PRO A 295 -1.62 -6.56 21.85
N ARG A 296 -2.59 -5.64 21.83
CA ARG A 296 -2.76 -4.73 20.68
C ARG A 296 -1.51 -3.88 20.47
N ARG A 297 -0.99 -3.27 21.53
CA ARG A 297 0.19 -2.39 21.49
C ARG A 297 1.40 -3.11 20.89
N THR A 298 1.74 -4.29 21.40
CA THR A 298 2.90 -5.06 20.90
C THR A 298 2.70 -5.48 19.45
N ALA A 299 1.52 -5.97 19.07
CA ALA A 299 1.23 -6.33 17.67
C ALA A 299 1.33 -5.14 16.72
N THR A 300 0.84 -3.97 17.13
CA THR A 300 0.96 -2.72 16.38
C THR A 300 2.43 -2.28 16.25
N LEU A 301 3.26 -2.46 17.28
CA LEU A 301 4.69 -2.17 17.24
C LEU A 301 5.48 -3.16 16.37
N VAL A 302 5.08 -4.44 16.31
CA VAL A 302 5.62 -5.43 15.37
C VAL A 302 5.41 -4.97 13.93
N VAL A 303 4.17 -4.59 13.58
CA VAL A 303 3.87 -4.07 12.24
C VAL A 303 4.65 -2.79 11.96
N PHE A 304 4.70 -1.85 12.91
CA PHE A 304 5.53 -0.65 12.77
C PHE A 304 6.99 -0.98 12.47
N ALA A 305 7.61 -1.92 13.19
CA ALA A 305 9.00 -2.28 12.97
C ALA A 305 9.25 -2.87 11.57
N ARG A 306 8.35 -3.74 11.09
CA ARG A 306 8.43 -4.30 9.72
C ARG A 306 8.26 -3.23 8.64
N GLU A 307 7.26 -2.36 8.78
CA GLU A 307 7.04 -1.27 7.82
C GLU A 307 8.21 -0.28 7.82
N MET A 308 8.74 0.06 9.01
CA MET A 308 9.89 0.96 9.10
C MET A 308 11.17 0.36 8.53
N GLU A 309 11.40 -0.95 8.67
CA GLU A 309 12.54 -1.60 8.02
C GLU A 309 12.47 -1.47 6.50
N ALA A 310 11.29 -1.68 5.90
CA ALA A 310 11.08 -1.48 4.46
C ALA A 310 11.29 -0.03 4.05
N ILE A 311 10.66 0.92 4.76
CA ILE A 311 10.77 2.36 4.48
C ILE A 311 12.24 2.85 4.57
N LEU A 312 12.97 2.42 5.60
CA LEU A 312 14.38 2.82 5.79
C LEU A 312 15.31 2.15 4.78
N THR A 313 14.99 0.93 4.35
CA THR A 313 15.68 0.26 3.24
C THR A 313 15.55 1.08 1.96
N ASP A 314 14.32 1.44 1.59
CA ASP A 314 14.07 2.26 0.39
C ASP A 314 14.73 3.64 0.50
N ALA A 315 14.63 4.28 1.67
CA ALA A 315 15.24 5.59 1.91
C ALA A 315 16.77 5.56 1.73
N ALA A 316 17.45 4.52 2.26
CA ALA A 316 18.89 4.37 2.13
C ALA A 316 19.30 4.14 0.67
N LEU A 317 18.58 3.29 -0.07
CA LEU A 317 18.86 3.00 -1.48
C LEU A 317 18.64 4.23 -2.36
N VAL A 318 17.53 4.96 -2.18
CA VAL A 318 17.25 6.20 -2.91
C VAL A 318 18.29 7.27 -2.61
N MET A 319 18.72 7.40 -1.35
CA MET A 319 19.75 8.36 -0.97
C MET A 319 21.10 8.02 -1.61
N PHE A 320 21.49 6.75 -1.59
CA PHE A 320 22.70 6.27 -2.24
C PHE A 320 22.66 6.50 -3.75
N ASP A 321 21.55 6.17 -4.42
CA ASP A 321 21.36 6.41 -5.86
C ASP A 321 21.52 7.89 -6.22
N LYS A 322 20.88 8.80 -5.46
CA LYS A 322 21.02 10.25 -5.66
C LYS A 322 22.46 10.72 -5.48
N MET A 323 23.17 10.20 -4.46
CA MET A 323 24.58 10.50 -4.22
C MET A 323 25.46 10.04 -5.39
N LEU A 324 25.26 8.81 -5.85
CA LEU A 324 26.01 8.23 -6.97
C LEU A 324 25.74 8.99 -8.26
N GLY A 325 24.48 9.26 -8.59
CA GLY A 325 24.11 10.10 -9.73
C GLY A 325 24.71 11.51 -9.65
N GLY A 326 24.88 12.06 -8.45
CA GLY A 326 25.58 13.33 -8.23
C GLY A 326 27.09 13.28 -8.51
N VAL A 327 27.73 12.11 -8.35
CA VAL A 327 29.13 11.90 -8.77
C VAL A 327 29.21 11.85 -10.30
N TYR A 328 28.36 11.03 -10.94
CA TYR A 328 28.33 10.91 -12.41
C TYR A 328 28.02 12.25 -13.10
N ARG A 329 27.02 13.01 -12.62
CA ARG A 329 26.71 14.32 -13.19
C ARG A 329 27.86 15.31 -13.09
N ARG A 330 28.64 15.28 -12.00
CA ARG A 330 29.82 16.13 -11.84
C ARG A 330 30.97 15.69 -12.74
N ALA A 331 31.17 14.39 -12.90
CA ALA A 331 32.16 13.84 -13.83
C ALA A 331 31.83 14.20 -15.29
N GLU A 332 30.57 14.01 -15.69
CA GLU A 332 30.09 14.38 -17.02
C GLU A 332 30.23 15.88 -17.30
N ARG A 333 29.94 16.72 -16.30
CA ARG A 333 30.12 18.17 -16.44
C ARG A 333 31.59 18.55 -16.67
N ALA A 334 32.49 18.01 -15.84
CA ALA A 334 33.92 18.26 -16.00
C ALA A 334 34.47 17.71 -17.32
N TYR A 335 34.02 16.53 -17.75
CA TYR A 335 34.36 15.99 -19.06
C TYR A 335 33.97 16.94 -20.18
N ARG A 336 32.73 17.45 -20.20
CA ARG A 336 32.26 18.41 -21.20
C ARG A 336 33.05 19.72 -21.18
N GLU A 337 33.33 20.25 -19.99
CA GLU A 337 34.15 21.45 -19.82
C GLU A 337 35.57 21.23 -20.37
N ASN A 338 36.17 20.06 -20.09
CA ASN A 338 37.49 19.67 -20.59
C ASN A 338 37.50 19.46 -22.11
N VAL A 339 36.49 18.83 -22.70
CA VAL A 339 36.36 18.68 -24.16
C VAL A 339 36.28 20.04 -24.84
N VAL A 340 35.48 20.96 -24.31
CA VAL A 340 35.37 22.34 -24.84
C VAL A 340 36.70 23.08 -24.71
N HIS A 341 37.40 22.95 -23.57
CA HIS A 341 38.71 23.56 -23.37
C HIS A 341 39.74 23.02 -24.37
N ARG A 342 39.77 21.70 -24.58
CA ARG A 342 40.64 21.03 -25.55
C ARG A 342 40.34 21.46 -26.99
N ALA A 343 39.07 21.53 -27.38
CA ALA A 343 38.68 21.98 -28.71
C ALA A 343 39.16 23.42 -28.99
N LYS A 344 39.07 24.32 -28.00
CA LYS A 344 39.62 25.67 -28.10
C LYS A 344 41.15 25.69 -28.23
N ALA A 345 41.85 24.86 -27.46
CA ALA A 345 43.31 24.74 -27.54
C ALA A 345 43.77 24.20 -28.90
N LEU A 346 43.09 23.20 -29.45
CA LEU A 346 43.36 22.65 -30.78
C LEU A 346 43.03 23.66 -31.90
N ASP A 347 41.91 24.39 -31.82
CA ASP A 347 41.58 25.44 -32.80
C ASP A 347 42.63 26.56 -32.79
N ALA A 348 43.05 27.02 -31.60
CA ALA A 348 44.11 28.00 -31.46
C ALA A 348 45.44 27.50 -32.06
N SER A 349 45.80 26.24 -31.79
CA SER A 349 47.03 25.63 -32.31
C SER A 349 46.98 25.42 -33.83
N ALA A 350 45.84 24.97 -34.35
CA ALA A 350 45.63 24.82 -35.79
C ALA A 350 45.72 26.17 -36.52
N ARG A 351 45.16 27.24 -35.95
CA ARG A 351 45.28 28.60 -36.52
C ARG A 351 46.73 29.09 -36.54
N ALA A 352 47.47 28.89 -35.46
CA ALA A 352 48.87 29.30 -35.36
C ALA A 352 49.76 28.51 -36.33
N LEU A 353 49.59 27.19 -36.42
CA LEU A 353 50.31 26.35 -37.39
C LEU A 353 49.92 26.67 -38.83
N LEU A 354 48.65 26.95 -39.11
CA LEU A 354 48.20 27.37 -40.45
C LEU A 354 48.80 28.73 -40.85
N HIS A 355 48.88 29.68 -39.92
CA HIS A 355 49.52 30.97 -40.15
C HIS A 355 51.01 30.80 -40.49
N MET A 356 51.73 29.99 -39.69
CA MET A 356 53.13 29.65 -39.94
C MET A 356 53.31 28.96 -41.30
N ALA A 357 52.50 27.95 -41.62
CA ALA A 357 52.57 27.24 -42.89
C ALA A 357 52.34 28.16 -44.09
N LYS A 358 51.39 29.10 -43.99
CA LYS A 358 51.18 30.14 -45.02
C LYS A 358 52.39 31.05 -45.18
N ALA A 359 53.02 31.48 -44.08
CA ALA A 359 54.22 32.31 -44.12
C ALA A 359 55.40 31.58 -44.79
N MET A 360 55.59 30.29 -44.49
CA MET A 360 56.62 29.47 -45.14
C MET A 360 56.35 29.25 -46.64
N LEU A 361 55.08 29.01 -47.02
CA LEU A 361 54.70 28.87 -48.43
C LEU A 361 54.95 30.16 -49.21
N ALA A 362 54.58 31.32 -48.64
CA ALA A 362 54.85 32.63 -49.26
C ALA A 362 56.34 32.93 -49.39
N ALA A 363 57.14 32.63 -48.35
CA ALA A 363 58.60 32.76 -48.41
C ALA A 363 59.22 31.89 -49.51
N LYS A 364 58.72 30.65 -49.67
CA LYS A 364 59.14 29.74 -50.74
C LYS A 364 58.82 30.28 -52.14
N GLU A 365 57.65 30.89 -52.32
CA GLU A 365 57.24 31.50 -53.60
C GLU A 365 58.09 32.73 -53.95
N LEU A 366 58.50 33.50 -52.94
CA LEU A 366 59.34 34.71 -53.10
C LEU A 366 60.85 34.41 -53.13
N GLY A 367 61.27 33.15 -52.94
CA GLY A 367 62.68 32.77 -52.85
C GLY A 367 63.39 33.22 -51.56
N GLU A 368 62.62 33.55 -50.52
CA GLU A 368 63.12 33.92 -49.19
C GLU A 368 63.46 32.69 -48.33
N ASP A 369 64.28 32.92 -47.29
CA ASP A 369 64.57 31.91 -46.27
C ASP A 369 63.32 31.59 -45.43
N GLN A 370 62.93 30.32 -45.42
CA GLN A 370 61.78 29.81 -44.69
C GLN A 370 62.02 29.80 -43.17
N ASP A 371 63.26 29.62 -42.73
CA ASP A 371 63.60 29.62 -41.30
C ASP A 371 63.40 31.02 -40.70
N ALA A 372 63.84 32.05 -41.43
CA ALA A 372 63.57 33.44 -41.10
C ALA A 372 62.07 33.80 -41.17
N ALA A 373 61.27 33.10 -41.98
CA ALA A 373 59.82 33.28 -42.05
C ALA A 373 59.08 32.63 -40.87
N VAL A 374 59.55 31.48 -40.37
CA VAL A 374 59.06 30.87 -39.13
C VAL A 374 59.35 31.78 -37.94
N GLU A 375 60.57 32.32 -37.86
CA GLU A 375 60.97 33.21 -36.77
C GLU A 375 60.14 34.52 -36.76
N ARG A 376 59.88 35.11 -37.93
CA ARG A 376 59.02 36.30 -38.06
C ARG A 376 57.54 36.05 -37.75
N SER A 377 57.03 34.86 -38.08
CA SER A 377 55.58 34.59 -38.00
C SER A 377 55.12 34.06 -36.64
N LEU A 378 55.88 33.15 -36.04
CA LEU A 378 55.52 32.49 -34.77
C LEU A 378 56.67 32.54 -33.76
N GLY A 379 57.92 32.42 -34.22
CA GLY A 379 59.11 32.26 -33.38
C GLY A 379 59.36 30.79 -32.98
N TRP A 380 60.62 30.34 -33.03
CA TRP A 380 60.98 28.94 -32.76
C TRP A 380 60.64 28.47 -31.33
N GLU A 381 60.79 29.33 -30.32
CA GLU A 381 60.42 28.99 -28.94
C GLU A 381 58.91 28.83 -28.76
N ARG A 382 58.11 29.67 -29.43
CA ARG A 382 56.65 29.55 -29.38
C ARG A 382 56.18 28.33 -30.15
N LEU A 383 56.85 27.96 -31.25
CA LEU A 383 56.57 26.72 -31.98
C LEU A 383 56.81 25.50 -31.11
N LYS A 384 57.96 25.41 -30.41
CA LYS A 384 58.25 24.32 -29.47
C LYS A 384 57.18 24.21 -28.38
N ALA A 385 56.80 25.34 -27.78
CA ALA A 385 55.75 25.36 -26.76
C ALA A 385 54.39 24.90 -27.32
N LEU A 386 54.02 25.37 -28.52
CA LEU A 386 52.76 25.01 -29.17
C LEU A 386 52.70 23.52 -29.54
N VAL A 387 53.79 22.96 -30.04
CA VAL A 387 53.89 21.53 -30.37
C VAL A 387 53.74 20.69 -29.10
N ALA A 388 54.45 21.04 -28.00
CA ALA A 388 54.31 20.35 -26.72
C ALA A 388 52.90 20.44 -26.14
N GLU A 389 52.27 21.62 -26.17
CA GLU A 389 50.88 21.82 -25.74
C GLU A 389 49.90 20.99 -26.59
N THR A 390 50.07 20.99 -27.91
CA THR A 390 49.22 20.24 -28.84
C THR A 390 49.38 18.73 -28.66
N GLU A 391 50.62 18.27 -28.48
CA GLU A 391 50.94 16.85 -28.27
C GLU A 391 50.26 16.32 -27.01
N ILE A 392 50.29 17.06 -25.90
CA ILE A 392 49.59 16.72 -24.64
C ILE A 392 48.07 16.61 -24.85
N VAL A 393 47.48 17.52 -25.63
CA VAL A 393 46.04 17.52 -25.90
C VAL A 393 45.65 16.33 -26.77
N VAL A 394 46.46 16.00 -27.79
CA VAL A 394 46.21 14.89 -28.72
C VAL A 394 46.42 13.53 -28.05
N THR A 395 47.46 13.35 -27.22
CA THR A 395 47.70 12.07 -26.51
C THR A 395 46.65 11.76 -25.44
N ASN A 396 46.06 12.78 -24.82
CA ASN A 396 45.01 12.60 -23.80
C ASN A 396 43.59 12.44 -24.38
N THR A 397 43.46 12.18 -25.68
CA THR A 397 42.17 11.95 -26.36
C THR A 397 41.66 10.55 -26.05
N ARG A 398 41.07 10.37 -24.87
CA ARG A 398 40.15 9.25 -24.62
C ARG A 398 38.72 9.70 -24.90
N GLU A 399 37.92 8.78 -25.44
CA GLU A 399 36.53 9.03 -25.82
C GLU A 399 35.56 9.08 -24.63
N ASP A 400 35.98 8.66 -23.43
CA ASP A 400 35.08 8.45 -22.28
C ASP A 400 35.34 9.36 -21.06
N ASN A 401 34.33 9.41 -20.18
CA ASN A 401 34.33 10.15 -18.92
C ASN A 401 34.84 9.30 -17.73
N LEU A 402 35.43 8.12 -17.96
CA LEU A 402 35.78 7.21 -16.87
C LEU A 402 36.89 7.77 -15.99
N THR A 403 37.87 8.48 -16.57
CA THR A 403 38.93 9.16 -15.82
C THR A 403 38.36 10.15 -14.81
N GLU A 404 37.37 10.95 -15.23
CA GLU A 404 36.68 11.92 -14.39
C GLU A 404 35.91 11.26 -13.23
N ILE A 405 35.38 10.06 -13.46
CA ILE A 405 34.72 9.27 -12.41
C ILE A 405 35.76 8.73 -11.42
N VAL A 406 36.89 8.20 -11.92
CA VAL A 406 37.98 7.65 -11.11
C VAL A 406 38.58 8.72 -10.21
N GLU A 407 38.78 9.95 -10.69
CA GLU A 407 39.25 11.07 -9.87
C GLU A 407 38.32 11.38 -8.68
N ARG A 408 37.03 11.10 -8.84
CA ARG A 408 36.00 11.30 -7.81
C ARG A 408 35.81 10.07 -6.91
N TYR A 409 36.60 9.01 -7.10
CA TYR A 409 36.58 7.79 -6.30
C TYR A 409 36.67 8.03 -4.78
N PRO A 410 37.41 9.02 -4.23
CA PRO A 410 37.41 9.28 -2.79
C PRO A 410 36.02 9.55 -2.20
N THR A 411 35.11 10.15 -2.98
CA THR A 411 33.72 10.38 -2.57
C THR A 411 32.92 9.08 -2.55
N VAL A 412 33.12 8.26 -3.58
CA VAL A 412 32.47 6.94 -3.74
C VAL A 412 32.93 5.97 -2.65
N ARG A 413 34.24 5.93 -2.38
CA ARG A 413 34.88 5.12 -1.33
C ARG A 413 34.34 5.38 0.07
N ARG A 414 33.81 6.58 0.33
CA ARG A 414 33.23 6.96 1.63
C ARG A 414 31.79 6.47 1.82
N MET A 415 31.03 6.30 0.72
CA MET A 415 29.62 5.90 0.78
C MET A 415 29.41 4.40 0.57
N ILE A 416 30.23 3.72 -0.24
CA ILE A 416 30.07 2.30 -0.54
C ILE A 416 30.12 1.40 0.72
N PRO A 417 31.09 1.56 1.66
CA PRO A 417 31.16 0.69 2.83
C PRO A 417 29.91 0.78 3.71
N VAL A 418 29.30 1.96 3.80
CA VAL A 418 28.07 2.20 4.56
C VAL A 418 26.93 1.33 4.00
N LEU A 419 26.83 1.24 2.67
CA LEU A 419 25.84 0.42 2.00
C LEU A 419 26.16 -1.09 2.10
N LEU A 420 27.39 -1.48 1.76
CA LEU A 420 27.79 -2.89 1.71
C LEU A 420 27.71 -3.58 3.08
N ASN A 421 27.93 -2.85 4.16
CA ASN A 421 27.81 -3.36 5.53
C ASN A 421 26.35 -3.34 6.02
N ALA A 422 25.49 -2.49 5.46
CA ALA A 422 24.09 -2.41 5.83
C ALA A 422 23.21 -3.41 5.09
N PHE A 423 23.61 -3.88 3.90
CA PHE A 423 22.75 -4.71 3.04
C PHE A 423 23.39 -6.06 2.72
N VAL A 424 22.54 -7.08 2.75
CA VAL A 424 22.85 -8.41 2.22
C VAL A 424 22.25 -8.50 0.83
N PHE A 425 23.12 -8.63 -0.17
CA PHE A 425 22.71 -8.79 -1.57
C PHE A 425 22.47 -10.27 -1.87
N ARG A 426 21.44 -10.57 -2.67
CA ARG A 426 21.09 -11.93 -3.09
C ARG A 426 20.83 -11.94 -4.58
N SER A 427 21.19 -13.03 -5.24
CA SER A 427 20.94 -13.27 -6.66
C SER A 427 20.14 -14.56 -6.84
N TRP A 428 19.35 -14.62 -7.90
CA TRP A 428 18.68 -15.84 -8.33
C TRP A 428 19.62 -16.75 -9.15
N LYS A 429 20.73 -16.20 -9.65
CA LYS A 429 21.72 -16.95 -10.40
C LYS A 429 22.63 -17.73 -9.44
N PRO A 430 22.80 -19.05 -9.63
CA PRO A 430 23.86 -19.78 -8.94
C PRO A 430 25.23 -19.24 -9.37
N ASN A 431 26.15 -19.06 -8.42
CA ASN A 431 27.51 -18.54 -8.65
C ASN A 431 27.55 -17.19 -9.40
N ASP A 432 26.80 -16.20 -8.90
CA ASP A 432 26.76 -14.88 -9.51
C ASP A 432 28.09 -14.12 -9.27
N SER A 433 28.88 -13.96 -10.34
CA SER A 433 30.16 -13.26 -10.31
C SER A 433 30.07 -11.81 -9.82
N LEU A 434 28.88 -11.19 -9.89
CA LEU A 434 28.66 -9.87 -9.32
C LEU A 434 28.65 -9.91 -7.78
N LEU A 435 28.04 -10.95 -7.18
CA LEU A 435 28.06 -11.10 -5.73
C LEU A 435 29.48 -11.38 -5.22
N ASP A 436 30.23 -12.22 -5.93
CA ASP A 436 31.64 -12.49 -5.62
C ASP A 436 32.47 -11.18 -5.66
N ALA A 437 32.23 -10.33 -6.66
CA ALA A 437 32.89 -9.03 -6.75
C ALA A 437 32.48 -8.07 -5.61
N LEU A 438 31.20 -8.08 -5.19
CA LEU A 438 30.73 -7.28 -4.05
C LEU A 438 31.36 -7.75 -2.73
N ASP A 439 31.51 -9.06 -2.54
CA ASP A 439 32.13 -9.64 -1.36
C ASP A 439 33.63 -9.35 -1.30
N LEU A 440 34.32 -9.42 -2.46
CA LEU A 440 35.71 -8.98 -2.58
C LEU A 440 35.84 -7.49 -2.25
N LEU A 441 34.97 -6.63 -2.78
CA LEU A 441 34.94 -5.20 -2.44
C LEU A 441 34.69 -4.95 -0.95
N ARG A 442 33.78 -5.71 -0.33
CA ARG A 442 33.52 -5.63 1.11
C ARG A 442 34.79 -5.97 1.91
N GLY A 443 35.50 -7.03 1.52
CA GLY A 443 36.79 -7.41 2.10
C GLY A 443 37.86 -6.32 1.96
N LEU A 444 37.98 -5.73 0.77
CA LEU A 444 38.93 -4.64 0.51
C LEU A 444 38.65 -3.40 1.36
N TYR A 445 37.39 -3.01 1.51
CA TYR A 445 37.04 -1.85 2.35
C TYR A 445 37.22 -2.12 3.84
N ALA A 446 37.06 -3.37 4.30
CA ALA A 446 37.33 -3.78 5.67
C ALA A 446 38.85 -3.79 5.98
N ALA A 447 39.66 -4.37 5.11
CA ALA A 447 41.11 -4.53 5.32
C ALA A 447 41.94 -3.26 5.04
N ARG A 448 41.39 -2.28 4.30
CA ARG A 448 42.10 -1.09 3.79
C ARG A 448 43.50 -1.41 3.22
N PRO A 449 43.65 -2.42 2.35
CA PRO A 449 44.97 -2.80 1.84
C PRO A 449 45.55 -1.66 0.99
N ARG A 450 46.88 -1.52 1.03
CA ARG A 450 47.61 -0.51 0.23
C ARG A 450 47.66 -0.86 -1.27
N GLN A 451 47.33 -2.10 -1.65
CA GLN A 451 47.32 -2.58 -3.03
C GLN A 451 46.03 -3.37 -3.32
N LEU A 452 45.55 -3.29 -4.56
CA LEU A 452 44.43 -4.11 -5.04
C LEU A 452 44.91 -5.54 -5.32
N PRO A 453 44.04 -6.56 -5.23
CA PRO A 453 44.39 -7.94 -5.56
C PRO A 453 44.90 -8.05 -6.99
N GLN A 454 45.91 -8.89 -7.23
CA GLN A 454 46.34 -9.20 -8.58
C GLN A 454 45.20 -9.92 -9.32
N ARG A 455 45.01 -9.55 -10.59
CA ARG A 455 43.89 -9.99 -11.44
C ARG A 455 43.85 -11.50 -11.64
#